data_AF-A0A966GDQ6-F1
#
_entry.id   AF-A0A966GDQ6-F1
#
_cell.length_a   1.000
_cell.length_b   1.000
_cell.length_c   1.000
_cell.angle_alpha   90.00
_cell.angle_beta   90.00
_cell.angle_gamma   90.00
#
_symmetry.space_group_name_H-M   'P 1'
#
loop_
_entity.id
_entity.type
_entity.pdbx_description
1 polymer ?
#
loop_
_entity_poly.entity_id
_entity_poly.type
_entity_poly.pdbx_seq_one_letter_code
_entity_poly.pdbx_strand_id
1 'polypeptide(L)'
;MSDKTASNAMWGGRFAAGPDAIMEAINASIGFDRRLARQDIAGSQAHAAMLAATGIIEGSDAQAIREGLLTVLSEIEAGDFAFSTALEDIHMNVEARLKEVIGEPAGRLHTARSRNDQVAVDFRLWVREQCDAVDAALAG
;
A
#
# COMPACT_ATOMS: atom_id res chain seq x y z
N MET A 1 31.31 -11.01 13.37
CA MET A 1 30.30 -9.96 13.12
C MET A 1 29.06 -10.68 12.61
N SER A 2 27.97 -10.67 13.38
CA SER A 2 26.76 -11.42 13.02
C SER A 2 26.00 -10.63 11.97
N ASP A 3 25.97 -11.13 10.74
CA ASP A 3 25.14 -10.60 9.67
C ASP A 3 23.68 -10.92 10.01
N LYS A 4 22.92 -9.91 10.44
CA LYS A 4 21.47 -10.04 10.63
C LYS A 4 20.84 -9.82 9.26
N THR A 5 20.72 -10.90 8.49
CA THR A 5 19.86 -10.93 7.30
C THR A 5 18.42 -10.76 7.81
N ALA A 6 17.87 -9.55 7.67
CA ALA A 6 16.49 -9.29 8.02
C ALA A 6 15.61 -10.08 7.05
N SER A 7 14.93 -11.11 7.55
CA SER A 7 13.93 -11.84 6.79
C SER A 7 12.77 -10.90 6.46
N ASN A 8 12.27 -10.96 5.22
CA ASN A 8 11.05 -10.25 4.88
C ASN A 8 9.91 -10.83 5.73
N ALA A 9 9.41 -10.02 6.68
CA ALA A 9 8.58 -10.49 7.79
C ALA A 9 7.20 -11.02 7.34
N MET A 10 6.79 -10.72 6.10
CA MET A 10 5.49 -11.14 5.56
C MET A 10 5.38 -12.65 5.33
N TRP A 11 6.47 -13.33 4.93
CA TRP A 11 6.50 -14.80 4.74
C TRP A 11 7.33 -15.52 5.81
N GLY A 12 7.95 -14.74 6.72
CA GLY A 12 9.09 -15.13 7.54
C GLY A 12 8.83 -16.02 8.76
N GLY A 13 7.62 -16.54 8.95
CA GLY A 13 7.35 -17.46 10.07
C GLY A 13 7.84 -18.89 9.84
N ARG A 14 8.08 -19.29 8.58
CA ARG A 14 8.27 -20.69 8.19
C ARG A 14 9.62 -21.01 7.56
N PHE A 15 10.42 -20.01 7.21
CA PHE A 15 11.72 -20.17 6.58
C PHE A 15 12.85 -19.79 7.53
N ALA A 16 13.92 -20.60 7.53
CA ALA A 16 15.08 -20.41 8.40
C ALA A 16 16.02 -19.28 7.91
N ALA A 17 15.88 -18.86 6.66
CA ALA A 17 16.65 -17.79 6.03
C ALA A 17 15.74 -16.93 5.13
N GLY A 18 16.21 -15.73 4.79
CA GLY A 18 15.54 -14.87 3.81
C GLY A 18 15.57 -15.49 2.39
N PRO A 19 14.70 -15.00 1.48
CA PRO A 19 14.73 -15.40 0.08
C PRO A 19 16.08 -15.08 -0.58
N ASP A 20 16.41 -15.83 -1.63
CA ASP A 20 17.58 -15.51 -2.48
C ASP A 20 17.35 -14.17 -3.18
N ALA A 21 18.42 -13.40 -3.43
CA ALA A 21 18.34 -12.08 -4.09
C ALA A 21 17.64 -12.15 -5.47
N ILE A 22 17.77 -13.27 -6.19
CA ILE A 22 17.06 -13.48 -7.45
C ILE A 22 15.55 -13.60 -7.22
N MET A 23 15.14 -14.27 -6.14
CA MET A 23 13.73 -14.43 -5.81
C MET A 23 13.10 -13.10 -5.41
N GLU A 24 13.81 -12.28 -4.61
CA GLU A 24 13.36 -10.93 -4.26
C GLU A 24 13.15 -10.06 -5.50
N ALA A 25 14.11 -10.09 -6.43
CA ALA A 25 14.04 -9.30 -7.66
C ALA A 25 12.89 -9.70 -8.59
N ILE A 26 12.53 -11.00 -8.65
CA ILE A 26 11.43 -11.49 -9.49
C ILE A 26 10.07 -11.24 -8.83
N ASN A 27 10.00 -11.28 -7.49
CA ASN A 27 8.75 -11.12 -6.75
C ASN A 27 8.29 -9.66 -6.65
N ALA A 28 9.22 -8.70 -6.67
CA ALA A 28 8.89 -7.29 -6.53
C ALA A 28 8.09 -6.75 -7.73
N SER A 29 6.89 -6.22 -7.46
CA SER A 29 6.02 -5.57 -8.45
C SER A 29 6.12 -4.06 -8.47
N ILE A 30 6.80 -3.45 -7.49
CA ILE A 30 6.89 -1.98 -7.32
C ILE A 30 7.38 -1.23 -8.57
N GLY A 31 8.21 -1.87 -9.39
CA GLY A 31 8.70 -1.31 -10.65
C GLY A 31 7.58 -0.92 -11.62
N PHE A 32 6.41 -1.56 -11.53
CA PHE A 32 5.25 -1.25 -12.38
C PHE A 32 3.98 -0.91 -11.61
N ASP A 33 3.71 -1.51 -10.45
CA ASP A 33 2.44 -1.33 -9.73
C ASP A 33 2.35 0.00 -8.97
N ARG A 34 3.45 0.76 -8.83
CA ARG A 34 3.45 2.13 -8.27
C ARG A 34 2.43 3.08 -8.92
N ARG A 35 1.99 2.76 -10.15
CA ARG A 35 0.92 3.47 -10.86
C ARG A 35 -0.45 3.37 -10.17
N LEU A 36 -0.63 2.38 -9.30
CA LEU A 36 -1.86 2.11 -8.55
C LEU A 36 -1.90 2.90 -7.22
N ALA A 37 -0.90 3.71 -6.90
CA ALA A 37 -0.80 4.42 -5.61
C ALA A 37 -2.06 5.23 -5.27
N ARG A 38 -2.62 5.96 -6.23
CA ARG A 38 -3.86 6.74 -6.04
C ARG A 38 -5.03 5.84 -5.65
N GLN A 39 -5.14 4.67 -6.28
CA GLN A 39 -6.21 3.72 -6.04
C GLN A 39 -6.05 3.01 -4.70
N ASP A 40 -4.85 2.54 -4.37
CA ASP A 40 -4.56 1.91 -3.08
C ASP A 40 -4.86 2.85 -1.91
N ILE A 41 -4.45 4.12 -2.03
CA ILE A 41 -4.69 5.13 -1.01
C ILE A 41 -6.20 5.42 -0.87
N ALA A 42 -6.92 5.61 -1.98
CA ALA A 42 -8.36 5.85 -1.94
C ALA A 42 -9.13 4.65 -1.37
N GLY A 43 -8.77 3.43 -1.77
CA GLY A 43 -9.33 2.19 -1.23
C GLY A 43 -9.04 2.03 0.26
N SER A 44 -7.82 2.38 0.69
CA SER A 44 -7.42 2.33 2.10
C SER A 44 -8.14 3.36 2.96
N GLN A 45 -8.42 4.57 2.46
CA GLN A 45 -9.25 5.54 3.17
C GLN A 45 -10.69 5.03 3.34
N ALA A 46 -11.27 4.44 2.30
CA ALA A 46 -12.61 3.86 2.36
C ALA A 46 -12.66 2.68 3.34
N HIS A 47 -11.63 1.83 3.36
CA HIS A 47 -11.52 0.71 4.29
C HIS A 47 -11.39 1.19 5.74
N ALA A 48 -10.53 2.17 6.03
CA ALA A 48 -10.41 2.74 7.38
C ALA A 48 -11.74 3.34 7.87
N ALA A 49 -12.47 4.04 6.99
CA ALA A 49 -13.80 4.56 7.32
C ALA A 49 -14.79 3.43 7.65
N MET A 50 -14.76 2.33 6.89
CA MET A 50 -15.59 1.15 7.16
C MET A 50 -15.22 0.48 8.50
N LEU A 51 -13.92 0.35 8.82
CA LEU A 51 -13.48 -0.22 10.09
C LEU A 51 -13.97 0.60 11.29
N ALA A 52 -13.97 1.93 11.20
CA ALA A 52 -14.53 2.79 12.25
C ALA A 52 -16.06 2.68 12.32
N ALA A 53 -16.75 2.67 11.18
CA ALA A 53 -18.21 2.55 11.14
C ALA A 53 -18.69 1.20 11.72
N THR A 54 -17.88 0.16 11.66
CA THR A 54 -18.15 -1.16 12.24
C THR A 54 -17.62 -1.34 13.67
N GLY A 55 -16.95 -0.32 14.23
CA GLY A 55 -16.41 -0.34 15.59
C GLY A 55 -15.16 -1.20 15.77
N ILE A 56 -14.46 -1.56 14.69
CA ILE A 56 -13.21 -2.34 14.73
C ILE A 56 -12.03 -1.45 15.13
N ILE A 57 -12.05 -0.18 14.72
CA ILE A 57 -11.06 0.84 15.13
C ILE A 57 -11.77 2.07 15.67
N GLU A 58 -11.07 2.86 16.49
CA GLU A 58 -11.60 4.13 16.98
C GLU A 58 -11.72 5.17 15.85
N GLY A 59 -12.64 6.12 16.00
CA GLY A 59 -12.78 7.22 15.04
C GLY A 59 -11.54 8.12 14.95
N SER A 60 -10.80 8.25 16.06
CA SER A 60 -9.50 8.91 16.15
C SER A 60 -8.45 8.21 15.26
N ASP A 61 -8.37 6.88 15.34
CA ASP A 61 -7.47 6.08 14.50
C ASP A 61 -7.82 6.18 13.03
N ALA A 62 -9.11 6.10 12.69
CA ALA A 62 -9.55 6.26 11.30
C ALA A 62 -9.22 7.65 10.74
N GLN A 63 -9.36 8.71 11.55
CA GLN A 63 -8.97 10.05 11.15
C GLN A 63 -7.45 10.16 10.94
N ALA A 64 -6.64 9.62 11.86
CA ALA A 64 -5.19 9.60 11.74
C ALA A 64 -4.76 8.86 10.46
N ILE A 65 -5.35 7.69 10.18
CA ILE A 65 -5.11 6.94 8.95
C ILE A 65 -5.48 7.76 7.72
N ARG A 66 -6.66 8.39 7.71
CA ARG A 66 -7.13 9.20 6.58
C ARG A 66 -6.17 10.35 6.27
N GLU A 67 -5.75 11.10 7.29
CA GLU A 67 -4.83 12.23 7.15
C GLU A 67 -3.42 11.77 6.76
N GLY A 68 -2.91 10.71 7.39
CA GLY A 68 -1.63 10.12 7.04
C GLY A 68 -1.58 9.66 5.58
N LEU A 69 -2.65 9.02 5.09
CA LEU A 69 -2.78 8.60 3.69
C LEU A 69 -2.81 9.79 2.72
N LEU A 70 -3.39 10.93 3.09
CA LEU A 70 -3.31 12.15 2.28
C LEU A 70 -1.88 12.70 2.22
N THR A 71 -1.15 12.67 3.33
CA THR A 71 0.28 13.04 3.36
C THR A 71 1.08 12.14 2.43
N VAL A 72 0.91 10.81 2.53
CA VAL A 72 1.59 9.84 1.65
C VAL A 72 1.28 10.13 0.17
N LEU A 73 0.00 10.38 -0.16
CA LEU A 73 -0.39 10.72 -1.52
C LEU A 73 0.32 11.99 -2.01
N SER A 74 0.37 13.04 -1.18
CA SER A 74 1.01 14.30 -1.55
C SER A 74 2.51 14.14 -1.83
N GLU A 75 3.21 13.30 -1.05
CA GLU A 75 4.63 13.00 -1.27
C GLU A 75 4.84 12.25 -2.60
N ILE A 76 3.95 11.31 -2.93
CA ILE A 76 4.00 10.57 -4.20
C ILE A 76 3.76 11.51 -5.38
N GLU A 77 2.78 12.40 -5.28
CA GLU A 77 2.44 13.36 -6.34
C GLU A 77 3.50 14.44 -6.54
N ALA A 78 4.16 14.88 -5.47
CA ALA A 78 5.27 15.82 -5.52
C ALA A 78 6.57 15.19 -6.07
N GLY A 79 6.66 13.86 -6.12
CA GLY A 79 7.87 13.14 -6.48
C GLY A 79 8.89 13.02 -5.35
N ASP A 80 8.50 13.35 -4.12
CA ASP A 80 9.34 13.29 -2.92
C ASP A 80 9.30 11.91 -2.24
N PHE A 81 8.40 11.02 -2.67
CA PHE A 81 8.29 9.67 -2.14
C PHE A 81 9.37 8.73 -2.70
N ALA A 82 10.20 8.19 -1.81
CA ALA A 82 11.24 7.22 -2.15
C ALA A 82 10.70 5.78 -2.11
N PHE A 83 10.31 5.24 -3.28
CA PHE A 83 9.93 3.83 -3.40
C PHE A 83 11.09 2.89 -3.10
N SER A 84 10.80 1.80 -2.38
CA SER A 84 11.77 0.77 -2.04
C SER A 84 11.37 -0.56 -2.67
N THR A 85 12.30 -1.20 -3.38
CA THR A 85 12.10 -2.58 -3.89
C THR A 85 12.13 -3.64 -2.79
N ALA A 86 12.66 -3.31 -1.61
CA ALA A 86 12.56 -4.18 -0.43
C ALA A 86 11.12 -4.24 0.12
N LEU A 87 10.30 -3.23 -0.21
CA LEU A 87 8.86 -3.22 -0.01
C LEU A 87 8.22 -3.66 -1.32
N GLU A 88 8.02 -4.96 -1.46
CA GLU A 88 7.82 -5.70 -2.72
C GLU A 88 6.80 -5.05 -3.68
N ASP A 89 5.71 -4.51 -3.13
CA ASP A 89 4.58 -3.92 -3.86
C ASP A 89 4.26 -2.48 -3.41
N ILE A 90 3.37 -1.79 -4.16
CA ILE A 90 2.90 -0.45 -3.81
C ILE A 90 2.26 -0.40 -2.43
N HIS A 91 1.53 -1.44 -2.06
CA HIS A 91 0.76 -1.47 -0.82
C HIS A 91 1.67 -1.50 0.40
N MET A 92 2.79 -2.25 0.35
CA MET A 92 3.82 -2.29 1.38
C MET A 92 4.53 -0.94 1.50
N ASN A 93 4.78 -0.26 0.37
CA ASN A 93 5.36 1.09 0.38
C ASN A 93 4.42 2.09 1.09
N VAL A 94 3.13 2.06 0.76
CA VAL A 94 2.12 2.93 1.40
C VAL A 94 1.96 2.60 2.89
N GLU A 95 1.85 1.32 3.27
CA GLU A 95 1.68 0.88 4.66
C GLU A 95 2.92 1.24 5.52
N ALA A 96 4.13 1.04 4.99
CA ALA A 96 5.37 1.40 5.67
C ALA A 96 5.45 2.91 5.90
N ARG A 97 5.21 3.72 4.85
CA ARG A 97 5.23 5.18 4.98
C ARG A 97 4.14 5.67 5.92
N LEU A 98 2.92 5.13 5.82
CA LEU A 98 1.82 5.48 6.71
C LEU A 98 2.23 5.28 8.18
N LYS A 99 2.88 4.15 8.49
CA LYS A 99 3.39 3.87 9.84
C LYS A 99 4.45 4.87 10.29
N GLU A 100 5.33 5.34 9.41
CA GLU A 100 6.29 6.39 9.74
C GLU A 100 5.60 7.73 10.03
N VAL A 101 4.51 8.04 9.31
CA VAL A 101 3.77 9.31 9.43
C VAL A 101 2.91 9.35 10.69
N ILE A 102 2.19 8.26 11.02
CA ILE A 102 1.18 8.28 12.10
C ILE A 102 1.48 7.33 13.26
N GLY A 103 2.48 6.47 13.13
CA GLY A 103 2.85 5.50 14.16
C GLY A 103 1.89 4.31 14.23
N GLU A 104 1.51 3.97 15.46
CA GLU A 104 0.81 2.72 15.80
C GLU A 104 -0.55 2.52 15.11
N PRO A 105 -1.41 3.54 14.91
CA PRO A 105 -2.70 3.38 14.23
C PRO A 105 -2.60 2.76 12.82
N ALA A 106 -1.48 2.96 12.11
CA ALA A 106 -1.27 2.40 10.77
C ALA A 106 -1.38 0.88 10.75
N GLY A 107 -0.97 0.19 11.82
CA GLY A 107 -1.04 -1.27 11.91
C GLY A 107 -2.46 -1.83 11.89
N ARG A 108 -3.47 -1.01 12.23
CA ARG A 108 -4.87 -1.43 12.25
C ARG A 108 -5.52 -1.44 10.88
N LEU A 109 -4.99 -0.68 9.91
CA LEU A 109 -5.56 -0.51 8.57
C LEU A 109 -5.73 -1.84 7.82
N HIS A 110 -4.84 -2.81 8.01
CA HIS A 110 -4.93 -4.10 7.30
C HIS A 110 -5.88 -5.11 7.97
N THR A 111 -6.57 -4.72 9.05
CA THR A 111 -7.52 -5.60 9.73
C THR A 111 -8.69 -5.94 8.80
N ALA A 112 -9.08 -7.21 8.76
CA ALA A 112 -10.17 -7.73 7.92
C ALA A 112 -9.99 -7.48 6.41
N ARG A 113 -8.74 -7.33 5.94
CA ARG A 113 -8.39 -7.14 4.53
C ARG A 113 -7.29 -8.12 4.14
N SER A 114 -7.29 -8.56 2.88
CA SER A 114 -6.20 -9.31 2.27
C SER A 114 -5.60 -8.50 1.12
N ARG A 115 -4.35 -8.78 0.79
CA ARG A 115 -3.74 -8.21 -0.41
C ARG A 115 -4.51 -8.62 -1.69
N ASN A 116 -5.16 -9.78 -1.69
CA ASN A 116 -5.93 -10.29 -2.83
C ASN A 116 -7.15 -9.41 -3.18
N ASP A 117 -7.97 -9.03 -2.21
CA ASP A 117 -9.11 -8.16 -2.45
C ASP A 117 -8.68 -6.71 -2.65
N GLN A 118 -7.64 -6.25 -1.94
CA GLN A 118 -7.07 -4.92 -2.09
C GLN A 118 -6.60 -4.68 -3.53
N VAL A 119 -5.71 -5.53 -4.07
CA VAL A 119 -5.20 -5.36 -5.44
C VAL A 119 -6.30 -5.49 -6.49
N ALA A 120 -7.33 -6.31 -6.24
CA ALA A 120 -8.47 -6.45 -7.14
C ALA A 120 -9.32 -5.16 -7.19
N VAL A 121 -9.50 -4.49 -6.05
CA VAL A 121 -10.16 -3.18 -5.98
C VAL A 121 -9.32 -2.14 -6.70
N ASP A 122 -8.02 -2.07 -6.40
CA ASP A 122 -7.14 -1.05 -6.96
C ASP A 122 -7.07 -1.13 -8.48
N PHE A 123 -6.92 -2.34 -9.01
CA PHE A 123 -6.89 -2.58 -10.44
C PHE A 123 -8.20 -2.18 -11.12
N ARG A 124 -9.36 -2.50 -10.52
CA ARG A 124 -10.67 -2.09 -11.07
C ARG A 124 -10.86 -0.58 -11.08
N LEU A 125 -10.45 0.10 -10.00
CA LEU A 125 -10.49 1.56 -9.92
C LEU A 125 -9.58 2.20 -10.98
N TRP A 126 -8.38 1.65 -11.16
CA TRP A 126 -7.42 2.15 -12.14
C TRP A 126 -7.95 1.94 -13.57
N VAL A 127 -8.45 0.76 -13.90
CA VAL A 127 -9.04 0.48 -15.23
C VAL A 127 -10.18 1.43 -15.53
N ARG A 128 -11.08 1.70 -14.56
CA ARG A 128 -12.16 2.67 -14.75
C ARG A 128 -11.63 4.05 -15.10
N GLU A 129 -10.65 4.56 -14.35
CA GLU A 129 -10.03 5.87 -14.63
C GLU A 129 -9.35 5.88 -16.01
N GLN A 130 -8.70 4.79 -16.41
CA GLN A 130 -8.10 4.71 -17.74
C GLN A 130 -9.15 4.66 -18.85
N CYS A 131 -10.31 4.02 -18.64
CA CYS A 131 -11.42 4.08 -19.59
C CYS A 131 -11.89 5.53 -19.76
N ASP A 132 -12.12 6.26 -18.67
CA ASP A 132 -12.53 7.67 -18.71
C ASP A 132 -11.49 8.53 -19.47
N ALA A 133 -10.19 8.31 -19.21
CA ALA A 133 -9.11 9.01 -19.89
C ALA A 133 -9.04 8.70 -21.39
N VAL A 134 -9.25 7.44 -21.78
CA VAL A 134 -9.28 7.00 -23.18
C VAL A 134 -10.49 7.58 -23.90
N ASP A 135 -11.68 7.53 -23.29
CA ASP A 135 -12.90 8.10 -23.87
C ASP A 135 -12.72 9.60 -24.14
N ALA A 136 -12.15 10.35 -23.18
CA ALA A 136 -11.85 11.76 -23.35
C ALA A 136 -10.83 12.02 -24.48
N ALA A 137 -9.81 11.16 -24.62
CA ALA A 137 -8.81 11.28 -25.68
C ALA A 137 -9.34 10.94 -27.07
N LEU A 138 -10.33 10.03 -27.15
CA LEU A 138 -11.00 9.65 -28.41
C LEU A 138 -12.06 10.66 -28.85
N ALA A 139 -12.68 11.37 -27.90
CA ALA A 139 -13.75 12.34 -28.15
C ALA A 139 -13.26 13.70 -28.68
N GLY A 140 -11.98 13.80 -29.09
CA GLY A 140 -11.33 15.01 -29.61
C GLY A 140 -12.16 15.81 -30.60
#